data_AF-A0A8T1WYS9-F1
#
_entry.id   AF-A0A8T1WYS9-F1
#
_cell.length_a   1.000
_cell.length_b   1.000
_cell.length_c   1.000
_cell.angle_alpha   90.00
_cell.angle_beta   90.00
_cell.angle_gamma   90.00
#
_symmetry.space_group_name_H-M   'P 1'
#
loop_
_entity.id
_entity.type
_entity.pdbx_description
1 polymer ?
#
loop_
_entity_poly.entity_id
_entity_poly.type
_entity_poly.pdbx_seq_one_letter_code
_entity_poly.pdbx_strand_id
1 'polypeptide(L)'
;MLPLCKLFEELVVRSSPAAVFHLINIGIKPLDIAFPWIQSAFSGVLDIDQVLLLWDRIIGYDSLEIVAIFAAALFHLRANELELITKRDEADELFAELIDIQVVTLLQDYLFSLQ
;
A
#
# COMPACT_ATOMS: atom_id res chain seq x y z
N MET A 1 3.61 15.26 3.60
CA MET A 1 2.49 14.68 2.83
C MET A 1 2.79 14.51 1.36
N LEU A 2 2.93 15.57 0.53
CA LEU A 2 3.26 15.41 -0.90
C LEU A 2 4.44 14.46 -1.22
N PRO A 3 5.58 14.51 -0.49
CA PRO A 3 6.68 13.58 -0.73
C PRO A 3 6.31 12.11 -0.51
N LEU A 4 5.41 11.81 0.42
CA LEU A 4 4.96 10.44 0.69
C LEU A 4 4.06 9.91 -0.43
N CYS A 5 3.16 10.76 -0.95
CA CYS A 5 2.33 10.41 -2.11
C CYS A 5 3.20 10.11 -3.33
N LYS A 6 4.18 10.98 -3.61
CA LYS A 6 5.13 10.78 -4.70
C LYS A 6 5.94 9.48 -4.52
N LEU A 7 6.43 9.22 -3.31
CA LEU A 7 7.16 7.99 -3.00
C LEU A 7 6.28 6.75 -3.25
N PHE A 8 5.03 6.77 -2.79
CA PHE A 8 4.09 5.68 -3.08
C PHE A 8 3.91 5.45 -4.59
N GLU A 9 3.70 6.52 -5.37
CA GLU A 9 3.52 6.43 -6.83
C GLU A 9 4.76 5.83 -7.51
N GLU A 10 5.96 6.26 -7.14
CA GLU A 10 7.22 5.72 -7.68
C GLU A 10 7.40 4.24 -7.31
N LEU A 11 7.10 3.87 -6.06
CA LEU A 11 7.25 2.51 -5.56
C LEU A 11 6.27 1.55 -6.25
N VAL A 12 4.99 1.91 -6.34
CA VAL A 12 3.96 1.02 -6.91
C VAL A 12 4.14 0.82 -8.41
N VAL A 13 4.57 1.86 -9.14
CA VAL A 13 4.94 1.73 -10.56
C VAL A 13 6.13 0.81 -10.72
N ARG A 14 7.13 0.89 -9.83
CA ARG A 14 8.33 0.05 -9.91
C ARG A 14 8.04 -1.41 -9.60
N SER A 15 7.22 -1.70 -8.60
CA SER A 15 6.99 -3.06 -8.11
C SER A 15 5.83 -3.78 -8.83
N SER A 16 4.86 -3.03 -9.36
CA SER A 16 3.65 -3.60 -9.98
C SER A 16 3.19 -2.77 -11.19
N PRO A 17 4.03 -2.59 -12.23
CA PRO A 17 3.72 -1.71 -13.36
C PRO A 17 2.48 -2.12 -14.15
N ALA A 18 2.24 -3.42 -14.32
CA ALA A 18 1.09 -3.95 -15.07
C ALA A 18 -0.23 -3.63 -14.37
N ALA A 19 -0.33 -3.90 -13.06
CA ALA A 19 -1.46 -3.49 -12.23
C ALA A 19 -1.70 -1.98 -12.30
N VAL A 20 -0.66 -1.16 -12.13
CA VAL A 20 -0.80 0.32 -12.20
C VAL A 20 -1.30 0.77 -13.56
N PHE A 21 -0.73 0.24 -14.66
CA PHE A 21 -1.15 0.57 -16.01
C PHE A 21 -2.62 0.20 -16.26
N HIS A 22 -3.03 -0.99 -15.82
CA HIS A 22 -4.41 -1.45 -15.93
C HIS A 22 -5.38 -0.54 -15.18
N LEU A 23 -5.10 -0.25 -13.90
CA LEU A 23 -5.93 0.64 -13.08
C LEU A 23 -6.10 2.01 -13.75
N ILE A 24 -5.02 2.60 -14.24
CA ILE A 24 -5.07 3.90 -14.93
C ILE A 24 -5.94 3.82 -16.20
N ASN A 25 -5.86 2.73 -16.98
CA ASN A 25 -6.66 2.56 -18.19
C ASN A 25 -8.16 2.47 -17.91
N ILE A 26 -8.55 1.94 -16.75
CA ILE A 26 -9.96 1.92 -16.31
C ILE A 26 -10.35 3.15 -15.48
N GLY A 27 -9.48 4.17 -15.42
CA GLY A 27 -9.76 5.47 -14.78
C GLY A 27 -9.56 5.49 -13.27
N ILE A 28 -8.89 4.49 -12.69
CA ILE A 28 -8.59 4.40 -11.26
C ILE A 28 -7.15 4.82 -11.03
N LYS A 29 -6.93 5.84 -10.19
CA LYS A 29 -5.59 6.21 -9.74
C LYS A 29 -5.26 5.47 -8.45
N PRO A 30 -4.17 4.71 -8.38
CA PRO A 30 -3.74 4.02 -7.14
C PRO A 30 -3.69 4.96 -5.92
N LEU A 31 -3.25 6.21 -6.12
CA LEU A 31 -3.16 7.19 -5.04
C LEU A 31 -4.54 7.54 -4.44
N ASP A 32 -5.62 7.53 -5.22
CA ASP A 32 -6.98 7.81 -4.72
C ASP A 32 -7.48 6.69 -3.77
N ILE A 33 -6.85 5.51 -3.78
CA ILE A 33 -7.09 4.42 -2.84
C ILE A 33 -6.15 4.54 -1.63
N ALA A 34 -4.85 4.77 -1.89
CA ALA A 34 -3.83 4.78 -0.83
C ALA A 34 -3.81 6.06 0.02
N PHE A 35 -4.31 7.18 -0.49
CA PHE A 35 -4.20 8.48 0.16
C PHE A 35 -4.80 8.52 1.58
N PRO A 36 -6.02 7.99 1.84
CA PRO A 36 -6.57 7.89 3.19
C PRO A 36 -5.65 7.13 4.16
N TRP A 37 -4.98 6.08 3.69
CA TRP A 37 -4.05 5.29 4.50
C TRP A 37 -2.79 6.07 4.83
N ILE A 38 -2.22 6.76 3.84
CA ILE A 38 -1.02 7.59 4.01
C ILE A 38 -1.31 8.76 4.96
N GLN A 39 -2.49 9.37 4.87
CA GLN A 39 -2.90 10.47 5.74
C GLN A 39 -3.15 10.03 7.19
N SER A 40 -3.76 8.87 7.38
CA SER A 40 -4.10 8.34 8.71
C SER A 40 -2.99 7.49 9.33
N ALA A 41 -1.89 7.25 8.60
CA ALA A 41 -0.87 6.25 8.94
C ALA A 41 -1.50 4.89 9.30
N PHE A 42 -2.49 4.47 8.51
CA PHE A 42 -3.27 3.23 8.66
C PHE A 42 -4.12 3.11 9.94
N SER A 43 -4.26 4.20 10.71
CA SER A 43 -5.20 4.23 11.83
C SER A 43 -6.64 3.99 11.35
N GLY A 44 -7.32 3.01 11.93
CA GLY A 44 -8.69 2.63 11.56
C GLY A 44 -8.79 1.75 10.30
N VAL A 45 -7.65 1.34 9.73
CA VAL A 45 -7.55 0.39 8.62
C VAL A 45 -7.00 -0.95 9.13
N LEU A 46 -5.94 -0.90 9.92
CA LEU A 46 -5.32 -2.07 10.53
C LEU A 46 -5.83 -2.27 11.97
N ASP A 47 -5.68 -3.49 12.47
CA ASP A 47 -5.79 -3.79 13.91
C ASP A 47 -4.79 -2.97 14.73
N ILE A 48 -5.18 -2.63 15.97
CA ILE A 48 -4.38 -1.78 16.87
C ILE A 48 -2.94 -2.31 17.02
N ASP A 49 -2.77 -3.61 17.20
CA ASP A 49 -1.44 -4.20 17.38
C ASP A 49 -0.58 -4.05 16.11
N GLN A 50 -1.19 -4.17 14.94
CA GLN A 50 -0.50 -3.97 13.65
C GLN A 50 -0.17 -2.49 13.41
N VAL A 51 -1.05 -1.57 13.81
CA VAL A 51 -0.75 -0.13 13.79
C VAL A 51 0.46 0.18 14.67
N LEU A 52 0.52 -0.35 15.90
CA LEU A 52 1.65 -0.15 16.80
C LEU A 52 2.96 -0.71 16.21
N LEU A 53 2.90 -1.89 15.58
CA LEU A 53 4.05 -2.47 14.88
C LEU A 53 4.52 -1.60 13.71
N LEU A 54 3.63 -0.96 12.97
CA LEU A 54 4.01 0.01 11.93
C LEU A 54 4.70 1.23 12.55
N TRP A 55 4.17 1.75 13.64
CA TRP A 55 4.74 2.91 14.35
C TRP A 55 6.10 2.65 14.97
N ASP A 56 6.34 1.46 15.52
CA ASP A 56 7.66 1.05 15.99
C ASP A 56 8.71 1.15 14.87
N ARG A 57 8.33 0.86 13.62
CA ARG A 57 9.23 0.87 12.45
C ARG A 57 9.46 2.29 11.97
N ILE A 58 8.42 3.13 12.00
CA ILE A 58 8.54 4.57 11.73
C ILE A 58 9.51 5.22 12.73
N ILE A 59 9.37 4.93 14.03
CA ILE A 59 10.22 5.47 15.09
C ILE A 59 11.64 4.92 14.96
N GLY A 60 11.80 3.62 14.73
CA GLY A 60 13.11 2.99 14.60
C GLY A 60 13.89 3.44 13.36
N TYR A 61 13.21 3.73 12.25
CA TYR A 61 13.80 4.23 11.01
C TYR A 61 13.91 5.78 10.98
N ASP A 62 13.25 6.48 11.90
CA ASP A 62 13.18 7.94 11.99
C ASP A 62 12.62 8.62 10.72
N SER A 63 11.62 8.01 10.08
CA SER A 63 10.97 8.58 8.89
C SER A 63 9.58 8.02 8.62
N LEU A 64 8.69 8.89 8.12
CA LEU A 64 7.33 8.53 7.69
C LEU A 64 7.29 7.82 6.32
N GLU A 65 8.42 7.68 5.62
CA GLU A 65 8.49 6.96 4.35
C GLU A 65 7.97 5.52 4.44
N ILE A 66 8.13 4.89 5.62
CA ILE A 66 7.61 3.54 5.90
C ILE A 66 6.10 3.44 5.66
N VAL A 67 5.34 4.53 5.86
CA VAL A 67 3.89 4.55 5.57
C VAL A 67 3.62 4.39 4.07
N ALA A 68 4.35 5.13 3.23
CA ALA A 68 4.21 5.04 1.77
C ALA A 68 4.74 3.70 1.23
N ILE A 69 5.83 3.20 1.82
CA ILE A 69 6.38 1.88 1.51
C ILE A 69 5.36 0.79 1.81
N PHE A 70 4.70 0.85 2.97
CA PHE A 70 3.69 -0.14 3.35
C PHE A 70 2.46 -0.08 2.42
N ALA A 71 2.00 1.12 2.05
CA ALA A 71 0.94 1.27 1.06
C ALA A 71 1.32 0.63 -0.30
N ALA A 72 2.56 0.83 -0.77
CA ALA A 72 3.03 0.19 -1.99
C ALA A 72 3.14 -1.34 -1.86
N ALA A 73 3.53 -1.84 -0.68
CA ALA A 73 3.59 -3.27 -0.39
C ALA A 73 2.20 -3.94 -0.48
N LEU A 74 1.14 -3.26 -0.03
CA LEU A 74 -0.24 -3.76 -0.17
C LEU A 74 -0.66 -3.90 -1.63
N PHE A 75 -0.32 -2.91 -2.47
CA PHE A 75 -0.56 -3.00 -3.90
C PHE A 75 0.24 -4.12 -4.56
N HIS A 76 1.49 -4.31 -4.13
CA HIS A 76 2.33 -5.39 -4.63
C HIS A 76 1.78 -6.77 -4.27
N LEU A 77 1.34 -6.95 -3.02
CA LEU A 77 0.70 -8.17 -2.54
C LEU A 77 -0.52 -8.57 -3.39
N ARG A 78 -1.30 -7.59 -3.83
CA ARG A 78 -2.56 -7.77 -4.57
C ARG A 78 -2.44 -7.50 -6.07
N ALA A 79 -1.23 -7.43 -6.60
CA ALA A 79 -1.00 -6.97 -7.97
C ALA A 79 -1.73 -7.81 -9.02
N ASN A 80 -1.72 -9.14 -8.85
CA ASN A 80 -2.40 -10.05 -9.78
C ASN A 80 -3.92 -9.85 -9.76
N GLU A 81 -4.52 -9.68 -8.59
CA GLU A 81 -5.95 -9.40 -8.47
C GLU A 81 -6.30 -8.03 -9.06
N LEU A 82 -5.47 -7.02 -8.81
CA LEU A 82 -5.64 -5.67 -9.37
C LEU A 82 -5.60 -5.62 -10.89
N GLU A 83 -4.89 -6.52 -11.56
CA GLU A 83 -4.88 -6.62 -13.03
C GLU A 83 -6.20 -7.17 -13.61
N LEU A 84 -7.03 -7.79 -12.78
CA LEU A 84 -8.30 -8.41 -13.19
C LEU A 84 -9.52 -7.53 -12.91
N ILE A 85 -9.38 -6.52 -12.05
CA ILE A 85 -10.53 -5.70 -11.66
C ILE A 85 -11.01 -4.83 -12.83
N THR A 86 -12.29 -4.51 -12.87
CA THR A 86 -12.87 -3.67 -13.93
C THR A 86 -13.46 -2.36 -13.43
N LYS A 87 -13.65 -2.24 -12.11
CA LYS A 87 -14.33 -1.12 -11.45
C LYS A 87 -13.68 -0.76 -10.13
N ARG A 88 -13.97 0.46 -9.66
CA ARG A 88 -13.44 0.98 -8.40
C ARG A 88 -13.89 0.17 -7.18
N ASP A 89 -15.17 -0.19 -7.13
CA ASP A 89 -15.73 -0.91 -5.99
C ASP A 89 -15.02 -2.25 -5.74
N GLU A 90 -14.58 -2.95 -6.80
CA GLU A 90 -13.81 -4.20 -6.70
C GLU A 90 -12.43 -3.98 -6.05
N ALA A 91 -11.78 -2.83 -6.31
CA ALA A 91 -10.53 -2.48 -5.62
C ALA A 91 -10.77 -2.20 -4.13
N ASP A 92 -11.87 -1.48 -3.83
CA ASP A 92 -12.21 -1.14 -2.44
C ASP A 92 -12.58 -2.40 -1.65
N GLU A 93 -13.28 -3.38 -2.27
CA GLU A 93 -13.55 -4.70 -1.70
C GLU A 93 -12.27 -5.52 -1.49
N LEU A 94 -11.37 -5.55 -2.48
CA LEU A 94 -10.08 -6.24 -2.40
C LEU A 94 -9.22 -5.74 -1.22
N PHE A 95 -9.33 -4.46 -0.90
CA PHE A 95 -8.65 -3.81 0.22
C PHE A 95 -9.53 -3.62 1.46
N ALA A 96 -10.75 -4.15 1.50
CA ALA A 96 -11.55 -4.17 2.72
C ALA A 96 -11.04 -5.23 3.71
N GLU A 97 -10.42 -6.30 3.21
CA GLU A 97 -9.87 -7.42 3.98
C GLU A 97 -8.42 -7.18 4.47
N LEU A 98 -8.08 -5.94 4.84
CA LEU A 98 -6.73 -5.61 5.33
C LEU A 98 -6.49 -5.98 6.81
N ILE A 99 -7.53 -6.42 7.53
CA ILE A 99 -7.47 -6.59 8.99
C ILE A 99 -6.47 -7.68 9.44
N ASP A 100 -6.33 -8.76 8.66
CA ASP A 100 -5.46 -9.88 9.01
C ASP A 100 -3.99 -9.69 8.59
N ILE A 101 -3.63 -8.51 8.06
CA ILE A 101 -2.30 -8.27 7.52
C ILE A 101 -1.24 -8.15 8.62
N GLN A 102 -0.20 -8.98 8.48
CA GLN A 102 1.00 -8.91 9.30
C GLN A 102 1.96 -7.86 8.74
N VAL A 103 1.92 -6.66 9.30
CA VAL A 103 2.68 -5.48 8.82
C VAL A 103 4.16 -5.79 8.65
N VAL A 104 4.76 -6.44 9.67
CA VAL A 104 6.19 -6.72 9.69
C VAL A 104 6.58 -7.69 8.59
N THR A 105 5.80 -8.76 8.42
CA THR A 105 6.04 -9.78 7.40
C THR A 105 5.92 -9.19 6.00
N LEU A 106 4.85 -8.41 5.74
CA LEU A 106 4.65 -7.81 4.43
C LEU A 106 5.72 -6.76 4.10
N LEU A 107 6.12 -5.92 5.06
CA LEU A 107 7.22 -4.98 4.85
C LEU A 107 8.54 -5.69 4.54
N GLN A 108 8.85 -6.76 5.28
CA GLN A 108 10.07 -7.54 5.07
C GLN A 108 10.07 -8.22 3.71
N ASP A 109 8.96 -8.83 3.32
CA ASP A 109 8.82 -9.41 1.99
C ASP A 109 9.05 -8.33 0.94
N TYR A 110 8.25 -7.26 0.94
CA TYR A 110 8.34 -6.21 -0.07
C TYR A 110 9.72 -5.56 -0.21
N LEU A 111 10.43 -5.30 0.91
CA LEU A 111 11.72 -4.63 0.89
C LEU A 111 12.89 -5.53 0.51
N PHE A 112 12.80 -6.85 0.77
CA PHE A 112 13.94 -7.76 0.66
C PHE A 112 13.74 -8.91 -0.32
N SER A 113 12.53 -9.13 -0.85
CA SER A 113 12.24 -10.18 -1.85
C SER A 113 12.31 -9.69 -3.30
N LEU A 114 12.38 -8.38 -3.53
CA LEU A 114 12.67 -7.79 -4.85
C LEU A 114 14.16 -8.02 -5.23
N GLN A 115 14.45 -9.17 -5.86
CA GLN A 115 15.71 -9.45 -6.56
C GLN A 115 15.57 -9.26 -8.08
#